data_AF-A0A7Y6IFH0-F1
#
_entry.id   AF-A0A7Y6IFH0-F1
#
_cell.length_a   1.000
_cell.length_b   1.000
_cell.length_c   1.000
_cell.angle_alpha   90.00
_cell.angle_beta   90.00
_cell.angle_gamma   90.00
#
_symmetry.space_group_name_H-M   'P 1'
#
loop_
_entity.id
_entity.type
_entity.pdbx_description
1 polymer ?
#
loop_
_entity_poly.entity_id
_entity_poly.type
_entity_poly.pdbx_seq_one_letter_code
_entity_poly.pdbx_strand_id
1 'polypeptide(L)'
;MSIPTQGQLLQQAAEKEQLAADLTRYAEQLAEVFAGALARPQGTEAFWKGPAAGRFITQAVQLAREVELLRDDCASTADRLRRQAQAARAEATQMPS
;
A
#
# COMPACT_ATOMS: atom_id res chain seq x y z
N MET A 1 5.76 31.78 -6.99
CA MET A 1 5.31 30.44 -7.41
C MET A 1 4.92 30.53 -8.86
N SER A 2 5.52 29.71 -9.73
CA SER A 2 5.13 29.65 -11.15
C SER A 2 3.87 28.82 -11.29
N ILE A 3 2.91 29.30 -12.10
CA ILE A 3 1.73 28.49 -12.47
C ILE A 3 2.24 27.31 -13.32
N PRO A 4 1.87 26.06 -12.99
CA PRO A 4 2.28 24.91 -13.77
C PRO A 4 1.70 24.98 -15.18
N THR A 5 2.46 24.54 -16.19
CA THR A 5 1.97 24.44 -17.56
C THR A 5 1.10 23.20 -17.75
N GLN A 6 0.30 23.17 -18.83
CA GLN A 6 -0.50 21.99 -19.20
C GLN A 6 0.35 20.71 -19.25
N GLY A 7 1.51 20.78 -19.90
CA GLY A 7 2.44 19.64 -19.98
C GLY A 7 2.97 19.20 -18.61
N GLN A 8 3.24 20.15 -17.70
CA GLN A 8 3.66 19.83 -16.33
C GLN A 8 2.55 19.13 -15.55
N LEU A 9 1.29 19.54 -15.68
CA LEU A 9 0.16 18.89 -15.04
C LEU A 9 -0.08 17.47 -15.56
N LEU A 10 0.04 17.26 -16.88
CA LEU A 10 -0.09 15.93 -17.49
C LEU A 10 1.02 14.99 -17.04
N GLN A 11 2.27 15.48 -16.99
CA GLN A 11 3.40 14.73 -16.46
C GLN A 11 3.18 14.36 -14.99
N GLN A 12 2.74 15.32 -14.18
CA GLN A 12 2.47 15.11 -12.77
C GLN A 12 1.33 14.10 -12.54
N ALA A 13 0.33 14.07 -13.41
CA ALA A 13 -0.73 13.07 -13.36
C ALA A 13 -0.21 11.67 -13.69
N ALA A 14 0.64 11.54 -14.72
CA ALA A 14 1.25 10.27 -15.11
C ALA A 14 2.14 9.69 -14.00
N GLU A 15 2.97 10.53 -13.38
CA GLU A 15 3.83 10.13 -12.25
C GLU A 15 3.01 9.64 -11.05
N LYS A 16 1.92 10.35 -10.70
CA LYS A 16 1.03 9.93 -9.61
C LYS A 16 0.33 8.60 -9.91
N GLU A 17 -0.09 8.38 -11.15
CA GLU A 17 -0.72 7.12 -11.54
C GLU A 17 0.24 5.95 -11.51
N GLN A 18 1.48 6.15 -11.98
CA GLN A 18 2.52 5.14 -11.90
C GLN A 18 2.77 4.76 -10.43
N LEU A 19 2.95 5.74 -9.55
CA LEU A 19 3.16 5.47 -8.13
C LEU A 19 1.94 4.78 -7.47
N ALA A 20 0.72 5.16 -7.86
CA ALA A 20 -0.49 4.50 -7.38
C ALA A 20 -0.56 3.03 -7.82
N ALA A 21 -0.15 2.72 -9.05
CA ALA A 21 -0.07 1.36 -9.55
C ALA A 21 0.97 0.54 -8.76
N ASP A 22 2.14 1.11 -8.50
CA ASP A 22 3.18 0.45 -7.70
C ASP A 22 2.73 0.17 -6.27
N LEU A 23 2.09 1.14 -5.60
CA LEU A 23 1.56 0.93 -4.25
C LEU A 23 0.45 -0.11 -4.20
N THR A 24 -0.40 -0.18 -5.23
CA THR A 24 -1.45 -1.22 -5.32
C THR A 24 -0.81 -2.60 -5.46
N ARG A 25 0.19 -2.72 -6.34
CA ARG A 25 0.95 -3.96 -6.52
C ARG A 25 1.65 -4.38 -5.23
N TYR A 26 2.24 -3.44 -4.48
CA TYR A 26 2.87 -3.76 -3.19
C TYR A 26 1.85 -4.24 -2.15
N ALA A 27 0.67 -3.62 -2.08
CA ALA A 27 -0.39 -4.06 -1.18
C ALA A 27 -0.81 -5.52 -1.48
N GLU A 28 -0.93 -5.88 -2.76
CA GLU A 28 -1.25 -7.25 -3.20
C GLU A 28 -0.12 -8.24 -2.86
N GLN A 29 1.13 -7.87 -3.15
CA GLN A 29 2.30 -8.71 -2.86
C GLN A 29 2.49 -8.95 -1.36
N LEU A 30 2.25 -7.93 -0.52
CA LEU A 30 2.28 -8.08 0.95
C LEU A 30 1.23 -9.08 1.43
N ALA A 31 0.02 -9.03 0.87
CA ALA A 31 -1.01 -9.99 1.21
C ALA A 31 -0.60 -11.42 0.79
N GLU A 32 -0.03 -11.59 -0.40
CA GLU A 32 0.38 -12.90 -0.93
C GLU A 32 1.54 -13.52 -0.12
N VAL A 33 2.62 -12.77 0.09
CA VAL A 33 3.83 -13.28 0.76
C VAL A 33 3.53 -13.72 2.19
N PHE A 34 2.65 -13.00 2.89
CA PHE A 34 2.37 -13.26 4.30
C PHE A 34 1.11 -14.10 4.56
N ALA A 35 0.34 -14.44 3.52
CA ALA A 35 -0.90 -15.22 3.63
C ALA A 35 -0.73 -16.56 4.37
N GLY A 36 0.43 -17.21 4.24
CA GLY A 36 0.71 -18.50 4.91
C GLY A 36 1.47 -18.35 6.23
N ALA A 37 2.49 -17.49 6.27
CA ALA A 37 3.43 -17.40 7.38
C ALA A 37 2.80 -16.83 8.67
N LEU A 38 1.82 -15.93 8.54
CA LEU A 38 1.25 -15.18 9.66
C LEU A 38 -0.21 -15.54 9.97
N ALA A 39 -0.87 -16.37 9.15
CA ALA A 39 -2.31 -16.55 9.23
C ALA A 39 -2.79 -17.27 10.50
N ARG A 40 -2.02 -18.22 11.04
CA ARG A 40 -2.45 -19.03 12.21
C ARG A 40 -1.30 -19.49 13.10
N PRO A 41 -0.57 -18.56 13.77
CA PRO A 41 0.46 -18.95 14.73
C PRO A 41 -0.09 -19.82 15.88
N GLN A 42 -1.37 -19.64 16.25
CA GLN A 42 -2.08 -20.45 17.25
C GLN A 42 -2.17 -21.94 16.88
N GLY A 43 -2.17 -22.29 15.60
CA GLY A 43 -2.17 -23.69 15.15
C GLY A 43 -0.90 -24.45 15.54
N THR A 44 0.19 -23.73 15.81
CA THR A 44 1.45 -24.33 16.27
C THR A 44 1.38 -24.76 17.74
N GLU A 45 0.45 -24.22 18.54
CA GLU A 45 0.33 -24.57 19.96
C GLU A 45 0.04 -26.06 20.16
N ALA A 46 -0.58 -26.74 19.20
CA ALA A 46 -0.84 -28.18 19.31
C ALA A 46 0.44 -29.03 19.30
N PHE A 47 1.53 -28.52 18.71
CA PHE A 47 2.75 -29.28 18.47
C PHE A 47 4.00 -28.67 19.12
N TRP A 48 3.98 -27.35 19.33
CA TRP A 48 5.07 -26.59 19.91
C TRP A 48 4.63 -25.92 21.20
N LYS A 49 5.24 -26.35 22.31
CA LYS A 49 4.91 -25.89 23.66
C LYS A 49 6.10 -25.17 24.30
N GLY A 50 5.80 -24.40 25.34
CA GLY A 50 6.77 -23.73 26.19
C GLY A 50 7.03 -22.27 25.81
N PRO A 51 7.93 -21.58 26.54
CA PRO A 51 8.11 -20.14 26.44
C PRO A 51 8.53 -19.63 25.05
N ALA A 52 9.27 -20.45 24.29
CA ALA A 52 9.68 -20.09 22.93
C ALA A 52 8.49 -20.03 21.96
N ALA A 53 7.55 -20.98 22.07
CA ALA A 53 6.31 -20.98 21.28
C ALA A 53 5.46 -19.75 21.59
N GLY A 54 5.32 -19.40 22.87
CA GLY A 54 4.60 -18.18 23.28
C GLY A 54 5.19 -16.90 22.71
N ARG A 55 6.53 -16.75 22.72
CA ARG A 55 7.19 -15.59 22.11
C ARG A 55 6.98 -15.53 20.59
N PHE A 56 7.09 -16.66 19.91
CA PHE A 56 6.85 -16.75 18.47
C PHE A 56 5.42 -16.33 18.12
N ILE A 57 4.41 -16.84 18.83
CA ILE A 57 3.00 -16.50 18.56
C ILE A 57 2.75 -15.01 18.74
N THR A 58 3.24 -14.42 19.83
CA THR A 58 3.13 -12.98 20.07
C THR A 58 3.77 -12.17 18.93
N GLN A 59 4.98 -12.53 18.50
CA GLN A 59 5.68 -11.85 17.41
C GLN A 59 4.95 -12.02 16.07
N ALA A 60 4.47 -13.22 15.76
CA ALA A 60 3.75 -13.49 14.52
C ALA A 60 2.42 -12.71 14.44
N VAL A 61 1.68 -12.63 15.55
CA VAL A 61 0.44 -11.82 15.64
C VAL A 61 0.74 -10.34 15.49
N GLN A 62 1.81 -9.84 16.11
CA GLN A 62 2.21 -8.44 15.96
C GLN A 62 2.58 -8.13 14.52
N LEU A 63 3.44 -8.95 13.90
CA LEU A 63 3.86 -8.76 12.51
C LEU A 63 2.67 -8.84 11.55
N ALA A 64 1.69 -9.71 11.80
CA ALA A 64 0.47 -9.79 11.00
C ALA A 64 -0.28 -8.46 10.95
N ARG A 65 -0.42 -7.80 12.12
CA ARG A 65 -1.07 -6.48 12.24
C ARG A 65 -0.28 -5.38 11.56
N GLU A 66 1.04 -5.39 11.69
CA GLU A 66 1.91 -4.40 11.04
C GLU A 66 1.87 -4.52 9.51
N VAL A 67 1.86 -5.74 8.98
CA VAL A 67 1.69 -5.99 7.53
C VAL A 67 0.32 -5.56 7.03
N GLU A 68 -0.74 -5.83 7.80
CA GLU A 68 -2.10 -5.39 7.47
C GLU A 68 -2.19 -3.86 7.43
N LEU A 69 -1.63 -3.17 8.42
CA LEU A 69 -1.57 -1.70 8.44
C LEU A 69 -0.81 -1.15 7.22
N LEU A 70 0.36 -1.72 6.91
CA LEU A 70 1.15 -1.29 5.76
C LEU A 70 0.39 -1.48 4.44
N ARG A 71 -0.34 -2.59 4.30
CA ARG A 71 -1.19 -2.85 3.14
C ARG A 71 -2.27 -1.78 2.98
N ASP A 72 -2.95 -1.45 4.08
CA ASP A 72 -4.03 -0.45 4.10
C ASP A 72 -3.49 0.96 3.80
N ASP A 73 -2.30 1.29 4.29
CA ASP A 73 -1.59 2.55 3.99
C ASP A 73 -1.20 2.63 2.49
N CYS A 74 -0.70 1.54 1.91
CA CYS A 74 -0.42 1.47 0.48
C CYS A 74 -1.70 1.68 -0.35
N ALA A 75 -2.79 0.98 0.00
CA ALA A 75 -4.06 1.08 -0.71
C ALA A 75 -4.69 2.48 -0.62
N SER A 76 -4.72 3.07 0.58
CA SER A 76 -5.28 4.41 0.80
C SER A 76 -4.45 5.51 0.12
N THR A 77 -3.12 5.36 0.10
CA THR A 77 -2.22 6.29 -0.60
C THR A 77 -2.38 6.17 -2.11
N ALA A 78 -2.49 4.95 -2.65
CA ALA A 78 -2.74 4.72 -4.07
C ALA A 78 -4.05 5.38 -4.52
N ASP A 79 -5.13 5.25 -3.74
CA ASP A 79 -6.41 5.90 -4.04
C ASP A 79 -6.29 7.44 -4.02
N ARG A 80 -5.59 8.00 -3.03
CA ARG A 80 -5.34 9.44 -2.97
C ARG A 80 -4.57 9.94 -4.19
N LEU A 81 -3.53 9.21 -4.62
CA LEU A 81 -2.73 9.56 -5.80
C LEU A 81 -3.57 9.52 -7.07
N ARG A 82 -4.45 8.51 -7.24
CA ARG A 82 -5.38 8.44 -8.37
C ARG A 82 -6.30 9.65 -8.42
N ARG A 83 -6.89 10.05 -7.29
CA ARG A 83 -7.74 11.24 -7.20
C ARG A 83 -6.97 12.52 -7.55
N GLN A 84 -5.73 12.64 -7.09
CA GLN A 84 -4.88 13.79 -7.43
C GLN A 84 -4.45 13.81 -8.91
N ALA A 85 -4.21 12.65 -9.52
CA ALA A 85 -3.91 12.54 -10.95
C ALA A 85 -5.11 12.95 -11.80
N GLN A 86 -6.31 12.51 -11.42
CA GLN A 86 -7.57 12.92 -12.06
C GLN A 86 -7.77 14.44 -11.96
N ALA A 87 -7.53 15.03 -10.79
CA ALA A 87 -7.61 16.48 -10.61
C ALA A 87 -6.60 17.23 -11.51
N ALA A 88 -5.35 16.77 -11.57
CA ALA A 88 -4.32 17.38 -12.43
C ALA A 88 -4.67 17.29 -13.93
N ARG A 89 -5.26 16.17 -14.38
CA ARG A 89 -5.78 16.04 -15.77
C ARG A 89 -6.94 16.98 -16.03
N ALA A 90 -7.88 17.08 -15.10
CA ALA A 90 -9.02 17.99 -15.21
C ALA A 90 -8.56 19.45 -15.30
N GLU A 91 -7.54 19.83 -14.51
CA GLU A 91 -6.92 21.16 -14.57
C GLU A 91 -6.21 21.38 -15.91
N ALA A 92 -5.40 20.42 -16.37
CA ALA A 92 -4.72 20.49 -17.67
C ALA A 92 -5.69 20.65 -18.86
N THR A 93 -6.89 20.08 -18.77
CA THR A 93 -7.92 20.19 -19.82
C THR A 93 -8.56 21.58 -19.86
N GLN A 94 -8.54 22.31 -18.74
CA GLN A 94 -9.07 23.67 -18.63
C GLN A 94 -8.05 24.74 -18.99
N MET A 95 -6.78 24.37 -19.18
CA MET A 95 -5.74 25.30 -19.59
C MET A 95 -5.80 25.58 -21.10
N PRO A 96 -5.64 26.85 -21.52
CA PRO A 96 -5.43 27.16 -22.92
C PRO A 96 -4.11 26.56 -23.40
N SER A 97 -4.15 25.92 -24.57
CA SER A 97 -3.01 25.30 -25.25
C SER A 97 -1.94 26.29 -25.68
#